data_AF-A0A7Y6NRC4-F1
#
_entry.id   AF-A0A7Y6NRC4-F1
#
_cell.length_a   1.000
_cell.length_b   1.000
_cell.length_c   1.000
_cell.angle_alpha   90.00
_cell.angle_beta   90.00
_cell.angle_gamma   90.00
#
_symmetry.space_group_name_H-M   'P 1'
#
loop_
_entity.id
_entity.type
_entity.pdbx_description
1 polymer ?
#
loop_
_entity_poly.entity_id
_entity_poly.type
_entity_poly.pdbx_seq_one_letter_code
_entity_poly.pdbx_strand_id
1 'polypeptide(L)' 'MTVDTYRRRIASTAIVLAREDPLLVKEVIARLRASGEIAADDLVYLDRIADRWIGIAEGLRRGAARVLTT' A
#
# COMPACT_ATOMS: atom_id res chain seq x y z
N MET A 1 -7.87 -22.02 14.50
CA MET A 1 -7.58 -21.68 13.08
C MET A 1 -8.64 -20.76 12.46
N THR A 2 -9.04 -19.68 13.14
CA THR A 2 -10.02 -18.68 12.63
C THR A 2 -9.35 -17.32 12.44
N VAL A 3 -8.38 -17.00 13.30
CA VAL A 3 -7.55 -15.79 13.25
C VAL A 3 -6.77 -15.70 11.93
N ASP A 4 -6.23 -16.80 11.41
CA ASP A 4 -5.50 -16.83 10.13
C ASP A 4 -6.37 -16.47 8.92
N THR A 5 -7.58 -17.00 8.82
CA THR A 5 -8.50 -16.70 7.71
C THR A 5 -8.93 -15.24 7.75
N TYR A 6 -9.20 -14.72 8.95
CA TYR A 6 -9.53 -13.31 9.16
C TYR A 6 -8.37 -12.40 8.74
N ARG A 7 -7.16 -12.65 9.25
CA ARG A 7 -5.94 -11.91 8.89
C ARG A 7 -5.66 -11.96 7.40
N ARG A 8 -5.82 -13.12 6.76
CA ARG A 8 -5.62 -13.29 5.31
C ARG A 8 -6.62 -12.47 4.50
N ARG A 9 -7.87 -12.39 4.95
CA ARG A 9 -8.90 -11.57 4.30
C ARG A 9 -8.60 -10.07 4.44
N ILE A 10 -8.21 -9.62 5.64
CA ILE A 10 -7.76 -8.25 5.89
C ILE A 10 -6.56 -7.89 5.01
N ALA A 11 -5.55 -8.77 4.94
CA ALA A 11 -4.39 -8.57 4.08
C ALA A 11 -4.77 -8.46 2.60
N SER A 12 -5.69 -9.31 2.13
CA SER A 12 -6.19 -9.26 0.75
C SER A 12 -6.90 -7.93 0.45
N THR A 13 -7.76 -7.45 1.34
CA THR A 13 -8.43 -6.15 1.19
C THR A 13 -7.43 -5.00 1.19
N ALA A 14 -6.46 -5.02 2.10
CA ALA A 14 -5.41 -4.01 2.17
C ALA A 14 -4.56 -3.95 0.90
N ILE A 15 -4.25 -5.10 0.29
CA ILE A 15 -3.51 -5.17 -0.97
C ILE A 15 -4.31 -4.53 -2.11
N VAL A 16 -5.63 -4.78 -2.18
CA VAL A 16 -6.50 -4.15 -3.18
C VAL A 16 -6.53 -2.64 -2.98
N LEU A 17 -6.70 -2.17 -1.75
CA LEU A 17 -6.70 -0.74 -1.42
C LEU A 17 -5.39 -0.07 -1.82
N ALA A 18 -4.24 -0.71 -1.53
CA ALA A 18 -2.92 -0.19 -1.87
C ALA A 18 -2.66 -0.13 -3.37
N ARG A 19 -3.37 -0.93 -4.18
CA ARG A 19 -3.31 -0.87 -5.64
C ARG A 19 -4.18 0.27 -6.19
N GLU A 20 -5.34 0.50 -5.60
CA GLU A 20 -6.27 1.55 -6.05
C GLU A 20 -5.83 2.94 -5.62
N ASP A 21 -5.40 3.08 -4.37
CA ASP A 21 -4.90 4.34 -3.81
C ASP A 21 -3.72 4.09 -2.83
N PRO A 22 -2.49 4.04 -3.37
CA PRO A 22 -1.29 3.81 -2.56
C PRO A 22 -0.99 4.94 -1.55
N LEU A 23 -1.40 6.18 -1.86
CA LEU A 23 -1.12 7.35 -1.02
C LEU A 23 -2.02 7.36 0.21
N LEU A 24 -3.32 7.07 0.03
CA LEU A 24 -4.25 6.90 1.14
C LEU A 24 -3.76 5.81 2.10
N VAL A 25 -3.24 4.70 1.58
CA VAL A 25 -2.67 3.63 2.42
C VAL A 25 -1.50 4.13 3.26
N LYS A 26 -0.61 4.95 2.69
CA LYS A 26 0.51 5.56 3.45
C LYS A 26 0.00 6.49 4.56
N GLU A 27 -1.02 7.29 4.31
CA GLU A 27 -1.64 8.17 5.31
C GLU A 27 -2.28 7.37 6.46
N VAL A 28 -3.01 6.29 6.13
CA VAL A 28 -3.62 5.41 7.13
C VAL A 28 -2.55 4.71 7.96
N ILE A 29 -1.47 4.22 7.34
CA ILE A 29 -0.33 3.63 8.06
C ILE A 29 0.30 4.64 9.02
N ALA A 30 0.51 5.88 8.57
CA ALA A 30 1.06 6.94 9.41
C ALA A 30 0.17 7.20 10.63
N ARG A 31 -1.16 7.23 10.45
CA ARG A 31 -2.11 7.41 11.54
C ARG A 31 -2.12 6.22 12.52
N LEU A 32 -2.05 5.00 12.02
CA LEU A 32 -1.98 3.79 12.86
C LEU A 32 -0.67 3.71 13.65
N ARG A 33 0.46 4.11 13.04
CA ARG A 33 1.73 4.24 13.76
C ARG A 33 1.64 5.28 14.88
N ALA A 34 0.97 6.41 14.63
CA ALA A 34 0.80 7.46 15.62
C ALA A 34 -0.14 7.04 16.77
N SER A 35 -1.16 6.21 16.51
CA SER A 35 -2.06 5.74 17.56
C SER A 35 -1.46 4.63 18.42
N GLY A 36 -0.47 3.89 17.91
CA GLY A 36 0.20 2.81 18.63
C GLY A 36 -0.68 1.57 18.86
N GLU A 37 -1.87 1.54 18.25
CA GLU A 37 -2.81 0.43 18.34
C GLU A 37 -2.32 -0.83 17.60
N ILE A 38 -1.35 -0.66 16.69
CA ILE A 38 -0.75 -1.73 15.90
C ILE A 38 0.77 -1.60 16.01
N ALA A 39 1.45 -2.73 16.23
CA ALA A 39 2.90 -2.75 16.28
C ALA A 39 3.49 -2.24 14.95
N ALA A 40 4.53 -1.40 15.04
CA ALA A 40 5.15 -0.82 13.86
C ALA A 40 5.62 -1.90 12.86
N ASP A 41 6.10 -3.03 13.37
CA ASP A 41 6.55 -4.19 12.59
C ASP A 41 5.41 -4.83 11.77
N ASP A 42 4.19 -4.85 12.30
CA ASP A 42 3.02 -5.39 11.60
C ASP A 42 2.60 -4.50 10.41
N LEU A 43 2.93 -3.21 10.45
CA LEU A 43 2.61 -2.25 9.39
C LEU A 43 3.65 -2.22 8.25
N VAL A 44 4.86 -2.74 8.47
CA VAL A 44 5.96 -2.71 7.50
C VAL A 44 5.57 -3.39 6.18
N TYR A 45 4.79 -4.47 6.24
CA TYR A 45 4.41 -5.21 5.04
C TYR A 45 3.49 -4.40 4.12
N LEU A 46 2.49 -3.70 4.67
CA LEU A 46 1.63 -2.81 3.89
C LEU A 46 2.43 -1.62 3.33
N ASP A 47 3.34 -1.06 4.13
CA ASP A 47 4.15 0.09 3.76
C ASP A 47 4.97 -0.19 2.47
N ARG A 48 5.58 -1.38 2.40
CA ARG A 48 6.33 -1.85 1.24
C ARG A 48 5.46 -2.10 0.01
N ILE A 49 4.23 -2.59 0.18
CA ILE A 49 3.29 -2.79 -0.93
C ILE A 49 2.89 -1.45 -1.52
N ALA A 50 2.59 -0.46 -0.67
CA ALA A 50 2.26 0.89 -1.11
C ALA A 50 3.44 1.53 -1.85
N ASP A 51 4.68 1.44 -1.34
CA ASP A 51 5.87 1.94 -2.04
C ASP A 51 6.05 1.35 -3.44
N ARG A 52 5.83 0.03 -3.57
CA ARG A 52 5.91 -0.65 -4.87
C ARG A 52 4.89 -0.08 -5.87
N TRP A 53 3.64 0.12 -5.46
CA TRP A 53 2.60 0.63 -6.35
C TRP A 53 2.83 2.09 -6.73
N ILE A 54 3.31 2.92 -5.80
CA ILE A 54 3.75 4.30 -6.10
C ILE A 54 4.82 4.28 -7.19
N GLY A 55 5.86 3.44 -7.02
CA GLY A 55 6.93 3.30 -8.01
C GLY A 55 6.43 2.87 -9.39
N ILE A 56 5.48 1.93 -9.46
CA ILE A 56 4.84 1.51 -10.71
C ILE A 56 4.08 2.66 -11.36
N ALA A 57 3.25 3.38 -10.60
CA ALA A 57 2.47 4.50 -11.10
C ALA A 57 3.37 5.62 -11.64
N GLU A 58 4.45 5.96 -10.93
CA GLU A 58 5.44 6.93 -11.41
C GLU A 58 6.18 6.47 -12.66
N GLY A 59 6.53 5.18 -12.74
CA GLY A 59 7.15 4.57 -13.92
C GLY A 59 6.25 4.68 -15.15
N LEU A 60 4.97 4.33 -15.00
CA LEU A 60 3.95 4.46 -16.05
C LEU A 60 3.75 5.91 -16.48
N ARG A 61 3.68 6.86 -15.53
CA ARG A 61 3.56 8.29 -15.84
C ARG A 61 4.76 8.81 -16.63
N ARG A 62 5.98 8.40 -16.26
CA ARG A 62 7.22 8.75 -16.97
C ARG A 62 7.27 8.13 -18.37
N GLY A 63 6.84 6.88 -18.51
CA GLY A 63 6.74 6.20 -19.81
C GLY A 63 5.72 6.86 -20.74
N ALA A 64 4.53 7.18 -20.23
CA ALA A 64 3.48 7.87 -20.98
C ALA A 64 3.93 9.28 -21.43
N ALA A 65 4.61 10.03 -20.57
CA ALA A 65 5.18 11.33 -20.92
C ALA A 65 6.24 11.25 -22.03
N ARG A 66 7.01 10.15 -22.07
CA ARG A 66 8.00 9.90 -23.13
C ARG A 66 7.37 9.54 -24.47
N VAL A 67 6.24 8.84 -24.47
CA VAL A 67 5.48 8.51 -25.70
C VAL A 67 4.80 9.73 -26.31
N LEU A 68 4.35 10.70 -25.50
CA LEU A 68 3.71 11.93 -25.99
C LEU A 68 4.69 13.00 -26.50
N THR A 69 5.99 12.81 -26.31
CA THR A 69 7.05 13.75 -26.73
C THR A 69 7.91 13.24 -27.89
N THR A 70 7.57 12.06 -28.44
CA THR A 70 8.20 11.47 -29.64
C THR A 70 7.23 11.52 -30.81
#